data_AF-A0A2E8CSU1-F1
#
_entry.id   AF-A0A2E8CSU1-F1
#
_cell.length_a   1.000
_cell.length_b   1.000
_cell.length_c   1.000
_cell.angle_alpha   90.00
_cell.angle_beta   90.00
_cell.angle_gamma   90.00
#
_symmetry.space_group_name_H-M   'P 1'
#
loop_
_entity.id
_entity.type
_entity.pdbx_description
1 polymer ?
#
loop_
_entity_poly.entity_id
_entity_poly.type
_entity_poly.pdbx_seq_one_letter_code
_entity_poly.pdbx_strand_id
1 'polypeptide(L)'
;MKRIFKHALWMDGLLALFGTAQAEALRPNIILVFVDDFGCRDLACYGDEKFKTSKLDRMSEKKTTVVEFLLLWLNCVPSRTGLMSGCHPPSAGNETLP
;
A
#
# COMPACT_ATOMS: atom_id res chain seq x y z
N MET A 1 41.11 -16.89 42.55
CA MET A 1 40.74 -16.77 41.11
C MET A 1 39.47 -17.54 40.70
N LYS A 2 38.93 -18.49 41.48
CA LYS A 2 37.71 -19.25 41.13
C LYS A 2 36.36 -18.53 41.40
N ARG A 3 36.37 -17.42 42.15
CA ARG A 3 35.16 -16.63 42.51
C ARG A 3 34.70 -15.68 41.39
N ILE A 4 35.65 -15.13 40.63
CA ILE A 4 35.38 -14.16 39.55
C ILE A 4 34.69 -14.86 38.36
N PHE A 5 35.07 -16.11 38.08
CA PHE A 5 34.43 -16.95 37.05
C PHE A 5 32.95 -17.29 37.35
N LYS A 6 32.55 -17.36 38.63
CA LYS A 6 31.14 -17.62 38.99
C LYS A 6 30.23 -16.41 38.75
N HIS A 7 30.77 -15.19 38.83
CA HIS A 7 29.99 -13.97 38.58
C HIS A 7 29.81 -13.69 37.08
N ALA A 8 30.81 -14.05 36.25
CA ALA A 8 30.66 -14.03 34.79
C ALA A 8 29.51 -14.95 34.32
N LEU A 9 29.43 -16.17 34.88
CA LEU A 9 28.34 -17.11 34.59
C LEU A 9 26.95 -16.66 35.05
N TRP A 10 26.85 -15.77 36.04
CA TRP A 10 25.57 -15.17 36.46
C TRP A 10 25.18 -13.97 35.60
N MET A 11 26.14 -13.24 35.03
CA MET A 11 25.88 -12.10 34.14
C MET A 11 25.40 -12.52 32.75
N ASP A 12 25.90 -13.65 32.23
CA ASP A 12 25.46 -14.18 30.93
C ASP A 12 24.01 -14.71 30.99
N GLY A 13 23.58 -15.23 32.14
CA GLY A 13 22.19 -15.66 32.36
C GLY A 13 21.20 -14.50 32.48
N LEU A 14 21.64 -13.32 32.94
CA LEU A 14 20.78 -12.14 33.09
C LEU A 14 20.48 -11.46 31.75
N LEU A 15 21.38 -11.57 30.77
CA LEU A 15 21.21 -11.00 29.43
C LEU A 15 20.24 -11.83 28.56
N ALA A 16 20.13 -13.14 28.83
CA ALA A 16 19.21 -14.04 28.12
C ALA A 16 17.73 -13.85 28.52
N LEU A 17 17.45 -13.09 29.59
CA LEU A 17 16.08 -12.78 30.04
C LEU A 17 15.48 -11.56 29.32
N PHE A 18 16.27 -10.78 28.58
CA PHE A 18 15.77 -9.76 27.66
C PHE A 18 15.39 -10.43 26.34
N GLY A 19 14.28 -11.17 26.37
CA GLY A 19 13.68 -11.73 25.16
C GLY A 19 13.38 -10.62 24.15
N THR A 20 13.97 -10.73 22.96
CA THR A 20 13.61 -9.90 21.81
C THR A 20 12.17 -10.23 21.43
N ALA A 21 11.22 -9.36 21.78
CA ALA A 21 9.86 -9.44 21.25
C ALA A 21 9.94 -9.19 19.74
N GLN A 22 9.86 -10.27 18.95
CA GLN A 22 9.80 -10.18 17.51
C GLN A 22 8.41 -9.66 17.16
N ALA A 23 8.32 -8.36 16.80
CA ALA A 23 7.10 -7.78 16.30
C ALA A 23 6.67 -8.57 15.05
N GLU A 24 5.49 -9.21 15.13
CA GLU A 24 4.92 -9.89 13.99
C GLU A 24 4.64 -8.85 12.92
N ALA A 25 5.26 -9.04 11.73
CA ALA A 25 5.08 -8.09 10.64
C ALA A 25 3.59 -8.03 10.28
N LEU A 26 2.99 -6.86 10.48
CA LEU A 26 1.61 -6.59 10.07
C LEU A 26 1.46 -6.92 8.59
N ARG A 27 0.59 -7.89 8.27
CA ARG A 27 0.18 -8.22 6.90
C ARG A 27 -1.22 -7.66 6.66
N PRO A 28 -1.36 -6.39 6.25
CA PRO A 28 -2.67 -5.82 5.99
C PRO A 28 -3.34 -6.50 4.82
N ASN A 29 -4.68 -6.55 4.84
CA ASN A 29 -5.45 -6.90 3.66
C ASN A 29 -5.49 -5.71 2.71
N ILE A 30 -5.08 -5.92 1.46
CA ILE A 30 -5.10 -4.89 0.43
C ILE A 30 -6.33 -5.11 -0.45
N ILE A 31 -7.21 -4.11 -0.50
CA ILE A 31 -8.37 -4.09 -1.41
C ILE A 31 -8.10 -3.02 -2.46
N LEU A 32 -7.86 -3.45 -3.69
CA LEU A 32 -7.71 -2.56 -4.85
C LEU A 32 -9.05 -2.44 -5.56
N VAL A 33 -9.62 -1.23 -5.61
CA VAL A 33 -10.80 -0.91 -6.40
C VAL A 33 -10.34 -0.11 -7.62
N PHE A 34 -10.50 -0.69 -8.80
CA PHE A 34 -10.12 -0.10 -10.08
C PHE A 34 -11.35 -0.03 -10.99
N VAL A 35 -11.62 1.13 -11.58
CA VAL A 35 -12.84 1.40 -12.35
C VAL A 35 -12.42 1.95 -13.72
N ASP A 36 -12.93 1.36 -14.80
CA ASP A 36 -12.70 1.83 -16.17
C ASP A 36 -13.53 3.10 -16.44
N ASP A 37 -12.96 4.01 -17.24
CA ASP A 37 -13.59 5.27 -17.71
C ASP A 37 -14.17 6.15 -16.58
N PHE A 38 -13.57 6.10 -15.39
CA PHE A 38 -14.05 6.82 -14.21
C PHE A 38 -13.22 8.09 -13.96
N GLY A 39 -13.84 9.25 -14.15
CA GLY A 39 -13.21 10.56 -14.00
C GLY A 39 -13.51 11.24 -12.66
N CYS A 40 -12.79 12.32 -12.37
CA CYS A 40 -13.06 13.18 -11.21
C CYS A 40 -14.46 13.80 -11.24
N ARG A 41 -15.04 13.96 -12.42
CA ARG A 41 -16.39 14.51 -12.62
C ARG A 41 -17.50 13.49 -12.32
N ASP A 42 -17.16 12.24 -12.00
CA ASP A 42 -18.14 11.21 -11.65
C ASP A 42 -18.32 11.05 -10.13
N LEU A 43 -17.64 11.89 -9.33
CA LEU A 43 -17.61 11.82 -7.87
C LEU A 43 -18.10 13.13 -7.22
N ALA A 44 -19.08 13.01 -6.33
CA ALA A 44 -19.58 14.14 -5.56
C ALA A 44 -18.51 14.75 -4.65
N CYS A 45 -17.66 13.91 -4.04
CA CYS A 45 -16.55 14.38 -3.21
C CYS A 45 -15.47 15.17 -3.97
N TYR A 46 -15.48 15.15 -5.31
CA TYR A 46 -14.63 15.99 -6.16
C TYR A 46 -15.39 17.18 -6.78
N GLY A 47 -16.63 17.44 -6.35
CA GLY A 47 -17.42 18.60 -6.74
C GLY A 47 -18.46 18.36 -7.83
N ASP A 48 -18.73 17.10 -8.22
CA ASP A 48 -19.87 16.83 -9.10
C ASP A 48 -21.22 16.93 -8.34
N GLU A 49 -22.17 17.70 -8.88
CA GLU A 49 -23.46 17.94 -8.24
C GLU A 49 -24.56 16.99 -8.73
N LYS A 50 -24.31 16.22 -9.80
CA LYS A 50 -25.31 15.37 -10.45
C LYS A 50 -25.32 13.96 -9.90
N PHE A 51 -24.14 13.40 -9.65
CA PHE A 51 -23.98 12.03 -9.18
C PHE A 51 -23.95 11.96 -7.65
N LYS A 52 -24.65 10.97 -7.07
CA LYS A 52 -24.62 10.73 -5.63
C LYS A 52 -23.71 9.54 -5.33
N THR A 53 -22.58 9.79 -4.70
CA THR A 53 -21.54 8.80 -4.41
C THR A 53 -21.33 8.56 -2.92
N SER A 54 -22.42 8.54 -2.14
CA SER A 54 -22.43 8.60 -0.67
C SER A 54 -21.49 7.62 0.07
N LYS A 55 -21.27 6.42 -0.48
CA LYS A 55 -20.31 5.45 0.08
C LYS A 55 -18.86 5.88 -0.13
N LEU A 56 -18.54 6.38 -1.33
CA LEU A 56 -17.21 6.87 -1.70
C LEU A 56 -16.92 8.20 -1.01
N ASP A 57 -17.91 9.07 -0.87
CA ASP A 57 -17.80 10.35 -0.15
C ASP A 57 -17.47 10.10 1.33
N ARG A 58 -18.20 9.20 1.98
CA ARG A 58 -17.89 8.78 3.36
C ARG A 58 -16.51 8.14 3.49
N MET A 59 -16.02 7.48 2.44
CA MET A 59 -14.66 6.93 2.42
C MET A 59 -13.60 8.01 2.21
N SER A 60 -13.89 9.12 1.52
CA SER A 60 -12.94 10.23 1.36
C SER A 60 -12.78 11.02 2.66
N GLU A 61 -13.86 11.21 3.43
CA GLU A 61 -13.82 11.88 4.75
C GLU A 61 -12.91 11.19 5.77
N LYS A 62 -12.71 9.87 5.62
CA LYS A 62 -11.94 9.05 6.57
C LYS A 62 -10.45 8.92 6.24
N LYS A 63 -9.96 9.47 5.12
CA LYS A 63 -8.61 9.16 4.60
C LYS A 63 -7.59 10.28 4.87
N THR A 64 -6.44 9.88 5.42
CA THR A 64 -5.27 10.72 5.76
C THR A 64 -4.37 11.04 4.55
N THR A 65 -4.61 10.48 3.36
CA THR A 65 -3.80 10.78 2.17
C THR A 65 -4.63 10.51 0.91
N VAL A 66 -4.95 11.57 0.17
CA VAL A 66 -5.40 11.46 -1.22
C VAL A 66 -4.15 11.38 -2.07
N VAL A 67 -3.89 10.22 -2.65
CA VAL A 67 -2.87 10.07 -3.68
C VAL A 67 -3.60 10.24 -5.00
N GLU A 68 -3.29 11.33 -5.72
CA GLU A 68 -3.67 11.45 -7.12
C GLU A 68 -2.94 10.36 -7.90
N PHE A 69 -3.68 9.40 -8.44
CA PHE A 69 -3.12 8.38 -9.31
C PHE A 69 -3.14 8.90 -10.75
N LEU A 70 -1.97 9.20 -11.28
CA LEU A 70 -1.81 9.47 -12.71
C LEU A 70 -1.93 8.15 -13.48
N LEU A 71 -2.85 8.07 -14.43
CA LEU A 71 -2.94 6.91 -15.32
C LEU A 71 -1.68 6.84 -16.20
N LEU A 72 -1.08 5.66 -16.29
CA LEU A 72 0.11 5.43 -17.11
C LEU A 72 -0.22 5.50 -18.62
N TRP A 73 -1.49 5.32 -19.00
CA TRP A 73 -1.97 5.43 -20.37
C TRP A 73 -3.51 5.56 -20.45
N LEU A 74 -3.99 6.03 -21.62
CA LEU A 74 -5.40 6.39 -21.86
C LEU A 74 -6.29 5.24 -22.35
N ASN A 75 -5.73 4.05 -22.58
CA ASN A 75 -6.45 2.89 -23.07
C ASN A 75 -6.54 1.80 -21.99
N CYS A 76 -7.59 0.99 -22.02
CA CYS A 76 -7.91 0.06 -20.94
C CYS A 76 -6.89 -1.08 -20.77
N VAL A 77 -6.50 -1.72 -21.88
CA VAL A 77 -5.47 -2.78 -21.94
C VAL A 77 -4.12 -2.29 -21.41
N PRO A 78 -3.55 -1.21 -21.95
CA PRO A 78 -2.28 -0.66 -21.46
C PRO A 78 -2.31 -0.16 -20.02
N SER A 79 -3.40 0.49 -19.60
CA SER A 79 -3.57 0.96 -18.21
C SER A 79 -3.54 -0.21 -17.22
N ARG A 80 -4.28 -1.29 -17.52
CA ARG A 80 -4.27 -2.52 -16.70
C ARG A 80 -2.92 -3.21 -16.71
N THR A 81 -2.24 -3.26 -17.84
CA THR A 81 -0.88 -3.85 -17.90
C THR A 81 0.08 -3.10 -16.99
N GLY A 82 0.07 -1.77 -17.00
CA GLY A 82 0.90 -0.98 -16.09
C GLY A 82 0.57 -1.23 -14.62
N LEU A 83 -0.72 -1.27 -14.28
CA LEU A 83 -1.19 -1.56 -12.93
C LEU A 83 -0.76 -2.94 -12.41
N MET A 84 -0.90 -3.99 -13.24
CA MET A 84 -0.60 -5.36 -12.83
C MET A 84 0.88 -5.70 -12.85
N SER A 85 1.65 -5.10 -13.76
CA SER A 85 3.09 -5.38 -13.89
C SER A 85 3.96 -4.46 -13.02
N GLY A 86 3.46 -3.28 -12.64
CA GLY A 86 4.27 -2.23 -12.03
C GLY A 86 5.28 -1.59 -13.00
N CYS A 87 5.21 -1.94 -14.29
CA CYS A 87 6.11 -1.45 -15.33
C CYS A 87 5.42 -0.38 -16.19
N HIS A 88 6.22 0.50 -16.80
CA HIS A 88 5.71 1.34 -17.88
C HIS A 88 5.21 0.42 -19.01
N PRO A 89 3.97 0.58 -19.52
CA PRO A 89 3.36 -0.47 -20.33
C PRO A 89 4.11 -0.88 -21.63
N PRO A 90 4.79 0.02 -22.37
CA PRO A 90 5.71 -0.39 -23.45
C PRO A 90 6.78 -1.39 -22.98
N SER A 91 7.34 -1.19 -21.79
CA SER A 91 8.33 -2.09 -21.20
C SER A 91 7.73 -3.44 -20.79
N ALA A 92 6.41 -3.52 -20.66
CA ALA A 92 5.67 -4.76 -20.38
C ALA A 92 5.20 -5.47 -21.66
N GLY A 93 5.69 -5.07 -22.84
CA GLY A 93 5.31 -5.67 -24.13
C GLY A 93 3.91 -5.28 -24.59
N ASN A 94 3.30 -4.30 -23.93
CA ASN A 94 2.05 -3.70 -24.36
C ASN A 94 2.41 -2.37 -25.00
N GLU A 95 2.96 -2.41 -26.20
CA GLU A 95 3.23 -1.22 -26.98
C GLU A 95 1.91 -0.82 -27.64
N THR A 96 1.27 0.27 -27.20
CA THR A 96 0.14 0.82 -27.96
C THR A 96 0.70 1.30 -29.29
N LEU A 97 0.52 0.48 -30.31
CA LEU A 97 0.66 0.83 -31.71
C LEU A 97 -0.74 1.04 -32.29
N PRO A 98 -0.89 1.94 -33.27
CA PRO A 98 -0.91 3.40 -33.17
C PRO A 98 -2.24 3.98 -32.62
#